data_AF-A0A357BMI5-F1
#
_entry.id   AF-A0A357BMI5-F1
#
_cell.length_a   1.000
_cell.length_b   1.000
_cell.length_c   1.000
_cell.angle_alpha   90.00
_cell.angle_beta   90.00
_cell.angle_gamma   90.00
#
_symmetry.space_group_name_H-M   'P 1'
#
loop_
_entity.id
_entity.type
_entity.pdbx_description
1 polymer ?
#
loop_
_entity_poly.entity_id
_entity_poly.type
_entity_poly.pdbx_seq_one_letter_code
_entity_poly.pdbx_strand_id
1 'polypeptide(L)'
;MLKRKRQRIGQSLLEYIIVIIFVSGAFVVFQTYIKRGLAGRWKAVGDSFGQGRRYDAYNKDDSGKTIECRFDFAYNQGWYDADCYREDCDCFTINRSDATCKDCIAFCASPKCAVVEE
;
A
#
# COMPACT_ATOMS: atom_id res chain seq x y z
N MET A 1 51.57 -39.75 -40.44
CA MET A 1 50.38 -38.87 -40.33
C MET A 1 49.59 -39.23 -39.09
N LEU A 2 49.83 -38.54 -37.97
CA LEU A 2 49.13 -38.79 -36.70
C LEU A 2 47.70 -38.24 -36.76
N LYS A 3 46.73 -39.16 -36.89
CA LYS A 3 45.29 -38.86 -36.88
C LYS A 3 44.87 -38.35 -35.49
N ARG A 4 44.69 -37.04 -35.36
CA ARG A 4 44.06 -36.40 -34.20
C ARG A 4 42.54 -36.38 -34.42
N LYS A 5 41.82 -37.44 -34.02
CA LYS A 5 40.35 -37.49 -33.97
C LYS A 5 39.89 -38.18 -32.70
N ARG A 6 39.74 -37.43 -31.59
CA ARG A 6 38.85 -37.75 -30.45
C ARG A 6 38.92 -36.65 -29.38
N GLN A 7 38.14 -35.58 -29.55
CA GLN A 7 37.97 -34.53 -28.52
C GLN A 7 36.52 -34.00 -28.42
N ARG A 8 35.54 -34.55 -29.16
CA ARG A 8 34.20 -33.92 -29.26
C ARG A 8 33.24 -34.18 -28.09
N ILE A 9 33.44 -35.23 -27.29
CA ILE A 9 32.46 -35.61 -26.25
C ILE A 9 32.56 -34.73 -24.99
N GLY A 10 33.77 -34.39 -24.54
CA GLY A 10 33.97 -33.50 -23.39
C GLY A 10 33.63 -32.03 -23.68
N GLN A 11 33.79 -31.62 -24.93
CA GLN A 11 33.48 -30.25 -25.38
C GLN A 11 31.98 -29.97 -25.33
N SER A 12 31.14 -30.94 -25.71
CA SER A 12 29.68 -30.80 -25.71
C SER A 12 29.05 -30.77 -24.31
N LEU A 13 29.63 -31.46 -23.32
CA LEU A 13 29.15 -31.39 -21.93
C LEU A 13 29.38 -29.99 -21.35
N LEU A 14 30.55 -29.41 -21.62
CA LEU A 14 30.95 -28.10 -21.11
C LEU A 14 30.07 -26.99 -21.69
N GLU A 15 29.73 -27.07 -22.99
CA GLU A 15 28.75 -26.17 -23.60
C GLU A 15 27.39 -26.22 -22.90
N TYR A 16 26.87 -27.42 -22.62
CA TYR A 16 25.57 -27.56 -21.95
C TYR A 16 25.57 -26.98 -20.53
N ILE A 17 26.64 -27.21 -19.76
CA ILE A 17 26.77 -26.66 -18.40
C ILE A 17 26.77 -25.12 -18.45
N ILE A 18 27.52 -24.53 -19.38
CA ILE A 18 27.58 -23.07 -19.54
C ILE A 18 26.21 -22.51 -19.90
N VAL A 19 25.48 -23.13 -20.83
CA VAL A 19 24.13 -22.69 -21.22
C VAL A 19 23.17 -22.79 -20.03
N ILE A 20 23.21 -23.88 -19.26
CA ILE A 20 22.35 -24.05 -18.08
C ILE A 20 22.62 -22.97 -17.04
N ILE A 21 23.89 -22.65 -16.77
CA ILE A 21 24.27 -21.58 -15.82
C ILE A 21 23.79 -20.22 -16.33
N PHE A 22 23.95 -19.92 -17.61
CA PHE A 22 23.49 -18.65 -18.19
C PHE A 22 21.96 -18.50 -18.13
N VAL A 23 21.23 -19.55 -18.51
CA VAL A 23 19.76 -19.54 -18.49
C VAL A 23 19.25 -19.41 -17.05
N SER A 24 19.78 -20.22 -16.13
CA SER A 24 19.38 -20.15 -14.71
C SER A 24 19.74 -18.80 -14.08
N GLY A 25 20.91 -18.24 -14.38
CA GLY A 25 21.31 -16.90 -13.94
C GLY A 25 20.37 -15.80 -14.44
N ALA A 26 19.93 -15.88 -15.71
CA ALA A 26 18.95 -14.94 -16.24
C ALA A 26 17.61 -15.00 -15.48
N PHE A 27 17.13 -16.20 -15.14
CA PHE A 27 15.91 -16.34 -14.34
C PHE A 27 16.01 -15.67 -12.97
N VAL A 28 17.16 -15.80 -12.28
CA VAL A 28 17.36 -15.16 -10.96
C VAL A 28 17.25 -13.64 -11.06
N VAL A 29 17.82 -13.03 -12.10
CA VAL A 29 17.75 -11.57 -12.32
C VAL A 29 16.32 -11.12 -12.66
N PHE A 30 15.56 -11.91 -13.41
CA PHE A 30 14.18 -11.56 -13.79
C PHE A 30 13.16 -11.68 -12.64
N GLN A 31 13.47 -12.42 -11.56
CA GLN A 31 12.52 -12.62 -10.46
C GLN A 31 12.05 -11.31 -9.82
N THR A 32 12.93 -10.33 -9.63
CA THR A 32 12.59 -9.04 -9.01
C THR A 32 11.64 -8.22 -9.89
N TYR A 33 11.84 -8.25 -11.21
CA TYR A 33 10.96 -7.57 -12.16
C TYR A 33 9.57 -8.21 -12.21
N ILE A 34 9.52 -9.55 -12.23
CA ILE A 34 8.26 -10.31 -12.20
C ILE A 34 7.50 -10.02 -10.89
N LYS A 35 8.18 -10.03 -9.74
CA LYS A 35 7.58 -9.72 -8.43
C LYS A 35 6.99 -8.31 -8.38
N ARG A 36 7.70 -7.30 -8.91
CA ARG A 36 7.19 -5.91 -8.95
C ARG A 36 5.98 -5.76 -9.87
N GLY A 37 6.00 -6.40 -11.05
CA GLY A 37 4.90 -6.36 -12.00
C GLY A 37 3.63 -7.03 -11.47
N LEU A 38 3.77 -8.19 -10.83
CA LEU A 38 2.67 -8.86 -10.14
C LEU A 38 2.17 -8.03 -8.96
N ALA A 39 3.05 -7.54 -8.08
CA ALA A 39 2.63 -6.77 -6.90
C ALA A 39 1.79 -5.53 -7.27
N GLY A 40 2.17 -4.79 -8.32
CA GLY A 40 1.38 -3.64 -8.78
C GLY A 40 -0.02 -4.01 -9.28
N ARG A 41 -0.12 -5.11 -10.04
CA ARG A 41 -1.41 -5.62 -10.53
C ARG A 41 -2.29 -6.16 -9.39
N TRP A 42 -1.71 -6.92 -8.47
CA TRP A 42 -2.42 -7.43 -7.30
C TRP A 42 -2.89 -6.32 -6.38
N LYS A 43 -2.07 -5.28 -6.20
CA LYS A 43 -2.47 -4.07 -5.47
C LYS A 43 -3.62 -3.35 -6.14
N ALA A 44 -3.57 -3.13 -7.45
CA ALA A 44 -4.65 -2.47 -8.19
C ALA A 44 -5.98 -3.24 -8.12
N VAL A 45 -5.92 -4.57 -8.16
CA VAL A 45 -7.09 -5.44 -7.99
C VAL A 45 -7.63 -5.35 -6.57
N GLY A 46 -6.77 -5.42 -5.55
CA GLY A 46 -7.17 -5.24 -4.15
C GLY A 46 -7.78 -3.86 -3.86
N ASP A 47 -7.19 -2.81 -4.42
CA ASP A 47 -7.72 -1.45 -4.32
C ASP A 47 -9.08 -1.35 -5.04
N SER A 48 -9.28 -2.04 -6.17
CA SER A 48 -10.57 -2.06 -6.90
C SER A 48 -11.69 -2.77 -6.12
N PHE A 49 -11.38 -3.86 -5.42
CA PHE A 49 -12.35 -4.55 -4.56
C PHE A 49 -12.84 -3.67 -3.40
N GLY A 50 -12.00 -2.76 -2.91
CA GLY A 50 -12.37 -1.76 -1.91
C GLY A 50 -12.88 -0.44 -2.48
N GLN A 51 -13.18 -0.32 -3.78
CA GLN A 51 -13.49 0.96 -4.45
C GLN A 51 -12.42 2.06 -4.22
N GLY A 52 -11.17 1.69 -3.95
CA GLY A 52 -10.08 2.60 -3.58
C GLY A 52 -10.17 3.13 -2.15
N ARG A 53 -11.17 2.71 -1.38
CA ARG A 53 -11.40 3.11 0.01
C ARG A 53 -10.67 2.18 0.96
N ARG A 54 -9.83 2.76 1.82
CA ARG A 54 -9.21 2.06 2.94
C ARG A 54 -10.12 2.27 4.16
N TYR A 55 -10.62 1.19 4.74
CA TYR A 55 -11.53 1.20 5.87
C TYR A 55 -10.75 1.12 7.19
N ASP A 56 -11.16 1.90 8.20
CA ASP A 56 -10.61 1.80 9.56
C ASP A 56 -11.37 0.72 10.35
N ALA A 57 -10.61 -0.20 10.95
CA ALA A 57 -11.12 -1.32 11.75
C ALA A 57 -11.58 -0.92 13.16
N TYR A 58 -11.33 0.32 13.61
CA TYR A 58 -11.74 0.78 14.95
C TYR A 58 -13.24 1.14 15.07
N ASN A 59 -14.02 1.02 13.99
CA ASN A 59 -15.47 1.18 14.03
C ASN A 59 -16.14 -0.08 14.59
N LYS A 60 -16.86 0.07 15.72
CA LYS A 60 -17.59 -1.01 16.42
C LYS A 60 -18.94 -1.34 15.78
N ASP A 61 -19.46 -0.44 14.96
CA ASP A 61 -20.72 -0.59 14.25
C ASP A 61 -20.40 -0.76 12.76
N ASP A 62 -21.21 -1.52 12.02
CA ASP A 62 -21.05 -1.92 10.59
C ASP A 62 -20.90 -0.72 9.61
N SER A 63 -20.85 0.49 10.13
CA SER A 63 -20.53 1.76 9.46
C SER A 63 -19.03 1.97 9.29
N GLY A 64 -18.26 0.95 8.90
CA GLY A 64 -16.81 1.07 8.69
C GLY A 64 -16.50 2.31 7.87
N LYS A 65 -15.90 3.34 8.48
CA LYS A 65 -15.57 4.59 7.80
C LYS A 65 -14.19 4.48 7.16
N THR A 66 -13.98 5.31 6.15
CA THR A 66 -12.69 5.41 5.49
C THR A 66 -11.65 5.99 6.43
N ILE A 67 -10.36 5.67 6.23
CA ILE A 67 -9.23 6.21 7.02
C ILE A 67 -9.11 7.74 6.95
N GLU A 68 -9.80 8.37 6.00
CA GLU A 68 -9.93 9.83 5.85
C GLU A 68 -10.90 10.41 6.89
N CYS A 69 -11.71 9.59 7.56
CA CYS A 69 -12.56 10.02 8.66
C CYS A 69 -11.94 9.60 10.00
N ARG A 70 -11.92 10.51 10.97
CA ARG A 70 -11.44 10.24 12.34
C ARG A 70 -12.54 10.53 13.35
N PHE A 71 -12.61 9.70 14.40
CA PHE A 71 -13.54 9.91 15.51
C PHE A 71 -12.88 10.76 16.60
N ASP A 72 -13.57 11.81 17.04
CA ASP A 72 -13.19 12.59 18.21
C ASP A 72 -13.86 12.03 19.47
N PHE A 73 -13.06 11.61 20.45
CA PHE A 73 -13.57 11.18 21.75
C PHE A 73 -13.59 12.31 22.80
N ALA A 74 -12.94 13.45 22.52
CA ALA A 74 -12.64 14.46 23.54
C ALA A 74 -13.71 15.55 23.64
N TYR A 75 -14.32 15.99 22.52
CA TYR A 75 -15.09 17.23 22.48
C TYR A 75 -16.49 17.10 21.88
N ASN A 76 -16.61 16.49 20.70
CA ASN A 76 -17.87 16.47 19.94
C ASN A 76 -18.47 15.07 19.78
N GLN A 77 -17.76 14.02 20.22
CA GLN A 77 -18.17 12.61 20.09
C GLN A 77 -18.65 12.29 18.66
N GLY A 78 -17.92 12.81 17.67
CA GLY A 78 -18.34 12.84 16.28
C GLY A 78 -17.21 12.52 15.32
N TRP A 79 -17.58 12.20 14.09
CA TRP A 79 -16.66 11.91 13.02
C TRP A 79 -16.36 13.18 12.22
N TYR A 80 -15.08 13.42 11.93
CA TYR A 80 -14.62 14.55 11.15
C TYR A 80 -13.61 14.10 10.08
N ASP A 81 -13.42 14.94 9.07
CA ASP A 81 -12.46 14.71 8.00
C ASP A 81 -11.03 14.95 8.51
N ALA A 82 -10.20 13.91 8.45
CA ALA A 82 -8.84 13.89 8.96
C ALA A 82 -7.88 14.71 8.10
N ASP A 83 -8.17 14.92 6.81
CA ASP A 83 -7.34 15.75 5.94
C ASP A 83 -7.66 17.23 6.17
N CYS A 84 -8.94 17.60 6.30
CA CYS A 84 -9.34 18.94 6.76
C CYS A 84 -8.68 19.30 8.10
N TYR A 85 -8.73 18.37 9.07
CA TYR A 85 -8.11 18.59 10.37
C TYR A 85 -6.59 18.76 10.29
N ARG A 86 -5.91 18.08 9.36
CA ARG A 86 -4.45 18.19 9.22
C ARG A 86 -4.03 19.50 8.56
N GLU A 87 -4.81 20.00 7.60
CA GLU A 87 -4.47 21.20 6.83
C GLU A 87 -4.85 22.49 7.56
N ASP A 88 -6.03 22.53 8.19
CA ASP A 88 -6.61 23.75 8.75
C ASP A 88 -6.56 23.82 10.29
N CYS A 89 -6.40 22.68 10.98
CA CYS A 89 -6.41 22.63 12.44
C CYS A 89 -5.01 22.41 13.03
N ASP A 90 -4.57 23.36 13.86
CA ASP A 90 -3.40 23.20 14.71
C ASP A 90 -3.82 23.16 16.18
N CYS A 91 -4.07 21.95 16.68
CA CYS A 91 -4.46 21.69 18.08
C CYS A 91 -3.31 21.21 18.97
N PHE A 92 -2.10 21.05 18.42
CA PHE A 92 -0.96 20.50 19.16
C PHE A 92 0.04 21.57 19.61
N THR A 93 -0.19 22.84 19.28
CA THR A 93 0.66 23.96 19.73
C THR A 93 0.24 24.50 21.10
N ILE A 94 1.24 24.93 21.87
CA ILE A 94 1.13 25.33 23.28
C ILE A 94 0.23 26.58 23.50
N ASN A 95 -0.02 27.36 22.44
CA ASN A 95 -0.76 28.62 22.51
C ASN A 95 -2.26 28.50 22.16
N ARG A 96 -2.77 27.31 21.83
CA ARG A 96 -4.17 27.12 21.43
C ARG A 96 -5.03 26.72 22.63
N SER A 97 -6.25 27.28 22.66
CA SER A 97 -7.27 26.91 23.65
C SER A 97 -8.11 25.74 23.16
N ASP A 98 -8.59 24.90 24.09
CA ASP A 98 -9.48 23.76 23.80
C ASP A 98 -10.72 24.15 22.99
N ALA A 99 -11.26 25.36 23.22
CA ALA A 99 -12.40 25.88 22.47
C ALA A 99 -12.08 26.04 20.98
N THR A 100 -10.89 26.57 20.65
CA THR A 100 -10.46 26.74 19.25
C THR A 100 -10.26 25.39 18.56
N CYS A 101 -9.79 24.37 19.27
CA CYS A 101 -9.67 23.03 18.69
C CYS A 101 -11.05 22.41 18.43
N LYS A 102 -11.98 22.56 19.38
CA LYS A 102 -13.36 22.08 19.24
C LYS A 102 -14.08 22.71 18.04
N ASP A 103 -13.96 24.03 17.88
CA ASP A 103 -14.55 24.74 16.75
C ASP A 103 -13.95 24.27 15.41
N CYS A 104 -12.65 23.97 15.39
CA CYS A 104 -11.99 23.46 14.19
C CYS A 104 -12.43 22.02 13.84
N ILE A 105 -12.58 21.15 14.84
CA ILE A 105 -13.13 19.81 14.65
C ILE A 105 -14.58 19.89 14.12
N ALA A 106 -15.38 20.81 14.65
CA ALA A 106 -16.74 21.05 14.17
C ALA A 106 -16.76 21.60 12.74
N PHE A 107 -15.81 22.46 12.37
CA PHE A 107 -15.65 22.95 10.99
C PHE A 107 -15.31 21.81 10.02
N CYS A 108 -14.44 20.89 10.43
CA CYS A 108 -14.06 19.72 9.64
C CYS A 108 -15.08 18.57 9.70
N ALA A 109 -16.24 18.78 10.33
CA ALA A 109 -17.33 17.81 10.28
C ALA A 109 -17.92 17.76 8.87
N SER A 110 -17.55 16.72 8.12
CA SER A 110 -18.00 16.52 6.74
C SER A 110 -19.19 15.56 6.71
N PRO A 111 -20.23 15.81 5.87
CA PRO A 111 -21.34 14.87 5.68
C PRO A 111 -20.87 13.51 5.14
N LYS A 112 -19.68 13.45 4.51
CA LYS A 112 -19.04 12.18 4.10
C LYS A 112 -18.64 11.32 5.29
N CYS A 113 -18.31 11.97 6.40
CA CYS A 113 -17.93 11.33 7.64
C CYS A 113 -19.07 11.30 8.65
N ALA A 114 -20.26 11.88 8.37
CA ALA A 114 -21.40 11.79 9.26
C ALA A 114 -21.89 10.33 9.41
N VAL A 115 -22.43 9.97 10.58
CA VAL A 115 -23.15 8.70 10.73
C VAL A 115 -24.51 8.93 10.11
N VAL A 116 -24.85 8.20 9.05
CA VAL A 116 -26.21 8.23 8.51
C VAL A 116 -27.03 7.32 9.43
N GLU A 117 -27.82 7.91 10.32
CA GLU A 117 -28.89 7.18 10.98
C GLU A 117 -29.97 6.91 9.92
N GLU A 118 -30.20 5.64 9.58
CA GLU A 118 -31.37 5.20 8.82
C GLU A 118 -32.64 5.20 9.69
#